data_AF-A0A913IBK0-F1
#
_entry.id   AF-A0A913IBK0-F1
#
_cell.length_a   1.000
_cell.length_b   1.000
_cell.length_c   1.000
_cell.angle_alpha   90.00
_cell.angle_beta   90.00
_cell.angle_gamma   90.00
#
_symmetry.space_group_name_H-M   'P 1'
#
loop_
_entity.id
_entity.type
_entity.pdbx_description
1 polymer ?
#
loop_
_entity_poly.entity_id
_entity_poly.type
_entity_poly.pdbx_seq_one_letter_code
_entity_poly.pdbx_strand_id
1 'polypeptide(L)'
;MLLSILYIQNFILIYCFCMITNSLNLTSVHLNNYTRNKLTNQSNNFSKKLPFKGKKSKVISNATTVTQLLNSLLKNYNKHLHPKFGSLKKTRIHIDIFVRTMGPISEMTDTYEFNCYFRQTWKDKRLKFSNSQYKTLSLASSMLDKIWIPKTVFWNGQKSYLHTMTTPNRLVRLSSDGSILYSSRLTIKAKCYMSLYRFPLDKQICKLIIGSYAYNTSEMIYKWRKSDETRGVEFDLIALKELPQFELTGFKLFNNSDILVIF
;
A
#
# COMPACT_ATOMS: atom_id res chain seq x y z
N MET A 1 50.19 28.98 -6.96
CA MET A 1 50.13 27.51 -6.77
C MET A 1 49.56 27.09 -5.41
N LEU A 2 49.70 27.88 -4.33
CA LEU A 2 49.12 27.56 -3.01
C LEU A 2 47.61 27.84 -2.87
N LEU A 3 47.07 28.83 -3.59
CA LEU A 3 45.64 29.20 -3.54
C LEU A 3 44.70 28.17 -4.21
N SER A 4 45.17 27.42 -5.19
CA SER A 4 44.39 26.37 -5.88
C SER A 4 44.24 25.10 -5.03
N ILE A 5 45.20 24.81 -4.15
CA ILE A 5 45.18 23.61 -3.29
C ILE A 5 44.16 23.79 -2.16
N LEU A 6 44.07 24.98 -1.57
CA LEU A 6 43.06 25.31 -0.54
C LEU A 6 41.62 25.25 -1.06
N TYR A 7 41.39 25.56 -2.34
CA TYR A 7 40.06 25.48 -2.97
C TYR A 7 39.60 24.03 -3.17
N ILE A 8 40.52 23.14 -3.55
CA ILE A 8 40.23 21.70 -3.78
C ILE A 8 39.98 20.99 -2.44
N GLN A 9 40.74 21.33 -1.40
CA GLN A 9 40.57 20.74 -0.07
C GLN A 9 39.22 21.13 0.56
N ASN A 10 38.76 22.37 0.36
CA ASN A 10 37.43 22.82 0.80
C ASN A 10 36.29 22.15 0.01
N PHE A 11 36.46 21.89 -1.29
CA PHE A 11 35.44 21.19 -2.08
C PHE A 11 35.25 19.73 -1.66
N ILE A 12 36.34 19.03 -1.35
CA ILE A 12 36.31 17.64 -0.86
C ILE A 12 35.69 17.58 0.55
N LEU A 13 36.03 18.53 1.44
CA LEU A 13 35.43 18.61 2.77
C LEU A 13 33.93 18.91 2.73
N ILE A 14 33.45 19.78 1.83
CA ILE A 14 32.01 20.07 1.65
C ILE A 14 31.27 18.84 1.08
N TYR A 15 31.85 18.10 0.14
CA TYR A 15 31.29 16.85 -0.36
C TYR A 15 31.26 15.75 0.72
N CYS A 16 32.32 15.62 1.52
CA CYS A 16 32.37 14.68 2.63
C CYS A 16 31.40 15.05 3.77
N PHE A 17 31.22 16.35 4.09
CA PHE A 17 30.26 16.79 5.10
C PHE A 17 28.81 16.57 4.63
N CYS A 18 28.52 16.80 3.34
CA CYS A 18 27.20 16.56 2.77
C CYS A 18 26.83 15.07 2.67
N MET A 19 27.83 14.18 2.62
CA MET A 19 27.64 12.72 2.71
C MET A 19 27.39 12.23 4.15
N ILE A 20 27.83 12.99 5.17
CA ILE A 20 27.66 12.61 6.59
C ILE A 20 26.33 13.14 7.17
N THR A 21 25.79 14.26 6.65
CA THR A 21 24.55 14.85 7.19
C THR A 21 23.25 14.37 6.52
N ASN A 22 23.32 13.47 5.53
CA ASN A 22 22.13 12.91 4.88
C ASN A 22 21.81 11.48 5.35
N SER A 23 21.93 11.24 6.66
CA SER A 23 21.23 10.15 7.33
C SER A 23 19.74 10.48 7.41
N LEU A 24 19.07 10.50 6.25
CA LEU A 24 17.64 10.26 6.18
C LEU A 24 17.40 8.98 6.96
N ASN A 25 16.66 9.07 8.06
CA ASN A 25 16.16 7.95 8.85
C ASN A 25 15.35 7.00 7.96
N LEU A 26 16.06 6.13 7.25
CA LEU A 26 15.55 5.06 6.41
C LEU A 26 15.57 3.79 7.26
N THR A 27 14.47 3.54 7.96
CA THR A 27 14.30 2.30 8.72
C THR A 27 14.11 1.12 7.74
N SER A 28 15.17 0.31 7.55
CA SER A 28 15.03 -1.02 6.95
C SER A 28 14.33 -1.96 7.90
N VAL A 29 13.34 -2.70 7.39
CA VAL A 29 12.79 -3.85 8.09
C VAL A 29 13.48 -5.09 7.52
N HIS A 30 14.41 -5.65 8.28
CA HIS A 30 14.98 -6.98 7.99
C HIS A 30 13.97 -8.05 8.39
N LEU A 31 13.75 -9.05 7.53
CA LEU A 31 12.78 -10.11 7.79
C LEU A 31 13.07 -10.88 9.08
N ASN A 32 14.34 -11.06 9.46
CA ASN A 32 14.71 -11.70 10.73
C ASN A 32 14.23 -10.91 11.97
N ASN A 33 14.27 -9.57 11.93
CA ASN A 33 13.73 -8.73 12.99
C ASN A 33 12.18 -8.67 12.94
N TYR A 34 11.60 -8.70 11.74
CA TYR A 34 10.15 -8.82 11.56
C TYR A 34 9.60 -10.16 12.09
N THR A 35 10.33 -11.26 11.91
CA THR A 35 9.95 -12.59 12.41
C THR A 35 10.09 -12.64 13.93
N ARG A 36 11.17 -12.08 14.49
CA ARG A 36 11.39 -11.99 15.94
C ARG A 36 10.29 -11.18 16.64
N ASN A 37 9.92 -10.00 16.13
CA ASN A 37 8.85 -9.18 16.69
C ASN A 37 7.44 -9.81 16.55
N LYS A 38 7.20 -10.57 15.46
CA LYS A 38 5.91 -11.24 15.23
C LYS A 38 5.77 -12.53 16.05
N LEU A 39 6.86 -13.28 16.24
CA LEU A 39 6.91 -14.46 17.10
C LEU A 39 6.77 -14.10 18.59
N THR A 40 7.42 -13.03 19.06
CA THR A 40 7.23 -12.54 20.45
C THR A 40 5.81 -12.04 20.72
N ASN A 41 5.11 -11.55 19.68
CA ASN A 41 3.70 -11.14 19.79
C ASN A 41 2.71 -12.31 19.61
N GLN A 42 3.12 -13.42 18.99
CA GLN A 42 2.29 -14.62 18.84
C GLN A 42 2.32 -15.55 20.06
N SER A 43 3.43 -15.59 20.82
CA SER A 43 3.55 -16.45 22.02
C SER A 43 2.64 -16.03 23.19
N ASN A 44 2.03 -14.84 23.15
CA ASN A 44 1.16 -14.34 24.24
C ASN A 44 -0.35 -14.40 23.95
N ASN A 45 -0.81 -15.02 22.86
CA ASN A 45 -2.25 -15.01 22.52
C ASN A 45 -2.80 -16.33 21.95
N PHE A 46 -2.34 -17.48 22.45
CA PHE A 46 -2.94 -18.76 22.12
C PHE A 46 -3.38 -19.52 23.38
N SER A 47 -4.53 -19.09 23.94
CA SER A 47 -5.56 -19.95 24.56
C SER A 47 -6.53 -19.13 25.41
N LYS A 48 -7.54 -18.51 24.78
CA LYS A 48 -8.84 -18.29 25.44
C LYS A 48 -9.95 -18.65 24.44
N LYS A 49 -10.49 -19.87 24.56
CA LYS A 49 -11.77 -20.23 23.94
C LYS A 49 -12.85 -19.31 24.53
N LEU A 50 -13.43 -18.45 23.70
CA LEU A 50 -14.62 -17.69 24.05
C LEU A 50 -15.84 -18.64 24.05
N PRO A 51 -16.68 -18.65 25.10
CA PRO A 51 -17.89 -19.46 25.10
C PRO A 51 -18.93 -18.85 24.15
N PHE A 52 -19.35 -19.62 23.14
CA PHE A 52 -20.51 -19.30 22.31
C PHE A 52 -21.80 -19.52 23.13
N LYS A 53 -22.30 -18.46 23.77
CA LYS A 53 -23.71 -18.39 24.19
C LYS A 53 -24.50 -17.70 23.07
N GLY A 54 -25.15 -18.52 22.24
CA GLY A 54 -26.04 -18.05 21.18
C GLY A 54 -27.30 -17.40 21.76
N LYS A 55 -27.28 -16.07 21.95
CA LYS A 55 -28.50 -15.27 21.89
C LYS A 55 -28.79 -15.01 20.42
N LYS A 56 -29.80 -15.67 19.86
CA LYS A 56 -30.39 -15.29 18.58
C LYS A 56 -31.04 -13.91 18.74
N SER A 57 -30.26 -12.84 18.58
CA SER A 57 -30.82 -11.52 18.33
C SER A 57 -31.39 -11.53 16.91
N LYS A 58 -32.69 -11.31 16.82
CA LYS A 58 -33.45 -11.17 15.57
C LYS A 58 -32.93 -9.92 14.84
N VAL A 59 -31.89 -10.07 14.00
CA VAL A 59 -31.38 -8.99 13.14
C VAL A 59 -32.30 -8.89 11.92
N ILE A 60 -33.45 -8.25 12.10
CA ILE A 60 -34.22 -7.73 10.97
C ILE A 60 -33.72 -6.30 10.78
N SER A 61 -32.61 -6.16 10.05
CA SER A 61 -32.08 -4.84 9.70
C SER A 61 -32.70 -4.36 8.39
N ASN A 62 -33.29 -3.16 8.45
CA ASN A 62 -33.97 -2.42 7.40
C ASN A 62 -33.09 -2.19 6.15
N ALA A 63 -32.98 -3.17 5.25
CA ALA A 63 -32.27 -3.02 3.97
C ALA A 63 -32.77 -1.80 3.15
N THR A 64 -34.05 -1.46 3.30
CA THR A 64 -34.68 -0.25 2.76
C THR A 64 -34.04 1.03 3.29
N THR A 65 -33.75 1.14 4.59
CA THR A 65 -33.10 2.33 5.18
C THR A 65 -31.67 2.53 4.67
N VAL A 66 -30.90 1.45 4.51
CA VAL A 66 -29.54 1.52 3.93
C VAL A 66 -29.60 1.93 2.46
N THR A 67 -30.56 1.39 1.71
CA THR A 67 -30.76 1.74 0.30
C THR A 67 -31.14 3.21 0.12
N GLN A 68 -32.07 3.72 0.94
CA GLN A 68 -32.45 5.13 0.97
C GLN A 68 -31.27 6.04 1.33
N LEU A 69 -30.46 5.63 2.32
CA LEU A 69 -29.24 6.35 2.69
C LEU A 69 -28.26 6.44 1.52
N LEU A 70 -27.96 5.32 0.86
CA LEU A 70 -27.03 5.29 -0.27
C LEU A 70 -27.55 6.11 -1.46
N ASN A 71 -28.85 6.03 -1.77
CA ASN A 71 -29.48 6.85 -2.80
C ASN A 71 -29.38 8.35 -2.48
N SER A 72 -29.58 8.71 -1.21
CA SER A 72 -29.43 10.10 -0.74
C SER A 72 -27.98 10.59 -0.87
N LEU A 73 -26.99 9.78 -0.47
CA LEU A 73 -25.57 10.13 -0.59
C LEU A 73 -25.10 10.28 -2.03
N LEU A 74 -25.69 9.51 -2.95
CA LEU A 74 -25.36 9.58 -4.38
C LEU A 74 -26.18 10.61 -5.14
N LYS A 75 -27.20 11.23 -4.52
CA LYS A 75 -27.97 12.32 -5.12
C LYS A 75 -27.03 13.50 -5.37
N ASN A 76 -26.90 13.90 -6.64
CA ASN A 76 -25.98 14.96 -7.10
C ASN A 76 -24.48 14.67 -6.88
N TYR A 77 -24.10 13.40 -6.64
CA TYR A 77 -22.70 13.04 -6.55
C TYR A 77 -22.09 12.92 -7.96
N ASN A 78 -21.15 13.79 -8.29
CA ASN A 78 -20.38 13.68 -9.53
C ASN A 78 -19.05 12.94 -9.29
N LYS A 79 -18.97 11.70 -9.79
CA LYS A 79 -17.79 10.82 -9.69
C LYS A 79 -16.59 11.29 -10.51
N HIS A 80 -16.79 12.14 -11.51
CA HIS A 80 -15.71 12.65 -12.36
C HIS A 80 -14.95 13.79 -11.69
N LEU A 81 -15.54 14.41 -10.66
CA LEU A 81 -14.91 15.47 -9.89
C LEU A 81 -14.09 14.90 -8.74
N HIS A 82 -12.83 15.34 -8.67
CA HIS A 82 -11.95 15.09 -7.55
C HIS A 82 -12.61 15.50 -6.21
N PRO A 83 -12.50 14.71 -5.11
CA PRO A 83 -13.18 14.99 -3.84
C PRO A 83 -12.86 16.35 -3.21
N LYS A 84 -11.75 16.97 -3.62
CA LYS A 84 -11.32 18.29 -3.18
C LYS A 84 -11.14 19.27 -4.34
N PHE A 85 -11.89 19.07 -5.43
CA PHE A 85 -11.93 19.99 -6.56
C PHE A 85 -12.18 21.44 -6.07
N GLY A 86 -11.41 22.40 -6.56
CA GLY A 86 -11.47 23.80 -6.14
C GLY A 86 -10.87 24.10 -4.75
N SER A 87 -10.30 23.11 -4.05
CA SER A 87 -9.63 23.32 -2.76
C SER A 87 -8.11 23.37 -2.92
N LEU A 88 -7.45 24.27 -2.19
CA LEU A 88 -5.98 24.30 -2.05
C LEU A 88 -5.41 23.09 -1.29
N LYS A 89 -6.27 22.21 -0.75
CA LYS A 89 -5.85 21.05 0.06
C LYS A 89 -5.73 19.80 -0.81
N LYS A 90 -4.53 19.20 -0.81
CA LYS A 90 -4.31 17.87 -1.41
C LYS A 90 -5.12 16.75 -0.76
N THR A 91 -5.56 15.80 -1.57
CA THR A 91 -6.13 14.52 -1.15
C THR A 91 -5.01 13.58 -0.74
N ARG A 92 -5.18 12.90 0.40
CA ARG A 92 -4.21 11.92 0.89
C ARG A 92 -4.81 10.53 0.69
N ILE A 93 -4.13 9.72 -0.10
CA ILE A 93 -4.47 8.31 -0.31
C ILE A 93 -3.54 7.49 0.57
N HIS A 94 -4.10 6.82 1.58
CA HIS A 94 -3.33 5.91 2.40
C HIS A 94 -3.27 4.55 1.74
N ILE A 95 -2.08 3.99 1.57
CA ILE A 95 -1.85 2.69 0.94
C ILE A 95 -1.34 1.66 1.93
N ASP A 96 -1.72 0.42 1.66
CA ASP A 96 -1.31 -0.78 2.39
C ASP A 96 -1.19 -1.92 1.38
N ILE A 97 -0.11 -2.69 1.46
CA ILE A 97 0.18 -3.86 0.64
C ILE A 97 0.37 -5.06 1.54
N PHE A 98 -0.39 -6.12 1.29
CA PHE A 98 -0.15 -7.43 1.85
C PHE A 98 0.29 -8.38 0.73
N VAL A 99 1.58 -8.73 0.68
CA VAL A 99 2.15 -9.66 -0.30
C VAL A 99 1.83 -11.09 0.14
N ARG A 100 1.11 -11.82 -0.71
CA ARG A 100 0.71 -13.21 -0.47
C ARG A 100 1.74 -14.20 -0.97
N THR A 101 2.19 -14.04 -2.20
CA THR A 101 3.16 -14.93 -2.83
C THR A 101 4.07 -14.11 -3.72
N MET A 102 5.33 -14.52 -3.82
CA MET A 102 6.22 -14.04 -4.85
C MET A 102 6.09 -14.93 -6.08
N GLY A 103 6.08 -14.31 -7.24
CA GLY A 103 6.16 -14.98 -8.53
C GLY A 103 7.63 -15.10 -8.98
N PRO A 104 7.84 -15.44 -10.26
CA PRO A 104 9.19 -15.56 -10.79
C PRO A 104 9.90 -14.21 -10.82
N ILE A 105 11.19 -14.27 -10.54
CA ILE A 105 12.16 -13.19 -10.79
C ILE A 105 12.93 -13.63 -12.03
N SER A 106 13.08 -12.73 -12.99
CA SER A 106 13.70 -13.00 -14.28
C SER A 106 14.80 -11.99 -14.53
N GLU A 107 16.03 -12.45 -14.45
CA GLU A 107 17.25 -11.71 -14.78
C GLU A 107 17.31 -11.41 -16.27
N MET A 108 16.86 -12.34 -17.12
CA MET A 108 16.83 -12.16 -18.58
C MET A 108 15.93 -11.00 -19.02
N THR A 109 14.84 -10.74 -18.29
CA THR A 109 13.87 -9.69 -18.65
C THR A 109 13.90 -8.50 -17.71
N ASP A 110 14.75 -8.52 -16.68
CA ASP A 110 14.76 -7.55 -15.59
C ASP A 110 13.36 -7.37 -14.97
N THR A 111 12.68 -8.47 -14.65
CA THR A 111 11.33 -8.40 -14.06
C THR A 111 11.19 -9.24 -12.81
N TYR A 112 10.28 -8.79 -11.93
CA TYR A 112 9.81 -9.56 -10.81
C TYR A 112 8.29 -9.47 -10.73
N GLU A 113 7.67 -10.54 -10.25
CA GLU A 113 6.23 -10.64 -10.11
C GLU A 113 5.83 -11.00 -8.68
N PHE A 114 4.70 -10.50 -8.21
CA PHE A 114 4.13 -10.92 -6.94
C PHE A 114 2.62 -10.76 -6.90
N ASN A 115 1.98 -11.57 -6.05
CA ASN A 115 0.55 -11.50 -5.77
C ASN A 115 0.33 -10.78 -4.44
N CYS A 116 -0.52 -9.76 -4.42
CA CYS A 116 -0.82 -9.01 -3.21
C CYS A 116 -2.28 -8.62 -3.07
N TYR A 117 -2.68 -8.28 -1.84
CA TYR A 117 -3.81 -7.39 -1.60
C TYR A 117 -3.30 -5.96 -1.56
N PHE A 118 -3.79 -5.12 -2.46
CA PHE A 118 -3.51 -3.69 -2.47
C PHE A 118 -4.73 -2.94 -1.94
N ARG A 119 -4.50 -2.15 -0.88
CA ARG A 119 -5.53 -1.39 -0.18
C ARG A 119 -5.25 0.09 -0.31
N GLN A 120 -6.32 0.83 -0.59
CA GLN A 120 -6.30 2.28 -0.71
C GLN A 120 -7.40 2.85 0.18
N THR A 121 -7.04 3.82 1.02
CA THR A 121 -7.98 4.53 1.90
C THR A 121 -7.91 6.02 1.63
N TRP A 122 -9.04 6.62 1.25
CA TRP A 122 -9.15 8.06 1.07
C TRP A 122 -10.41 8.60 1.73
N LYS A 123 -10.50 9.92 1.85
CA LYS A 123 -11.63 10.59 2.49
C LYS A 123 -12.35 11.47 1.48
N ASP A 124 -13.64 11.19 1.26
CA ASP A 124 -14.54 12.00 0.47
C ASP A 124 -15.67 12.52 1.37
N LYS A 125 -15.66 13.83 1.63
CA LYS A 125 -16.64 14.47 2.51
C LYS A 125 -18.07 14.40 1.96
N ARG A 126 -18.23 14.25 0.64
CA ARG A 126 -19.54 14.17 -0.02
C ARG A 126 -20.28 12.88 0.32
N LEU A 127 -19.54 11.83 0.71
CA LEU A 127 -20.11 10.54 1.12
C LEU A 127 -20.20 10.40 2.65
N LYS A 128 -20.07 11.49 3.41
CA LYS A 128 -20.23 11.49 4.86
C LYS A 128 -21.70 11.28 5.20
N PHE A 129 -21.98 10.42 6.18
CA PHE A 129 -23.33 10.23 6.71
C PHE A 129 -23.33 10.18 8.23
N SER A 130 -24.32 10.80 8.86
CA SER A 130 -24.59 10.64 10.28
C SER A 130 -25.66 9.58 10.46
N ASN A 131 -25.28 8.38 10.88
CA ASN A 131 -26.22 7.35 11.28
C ASN A 131 -25.77 6.79 12.64
N SER A 132 -26.67 6.79 13.62
CA SER A 132 -26.42 6.25 14.97
C SER A 132 -26.24 4.73 14.97
N GLN A 133 -26.79 4.03 13.97
CA GLN A 133 -26.79 2.56 13.92
C GLN A 133 -25.55 1.96 13.24
N TYR A 134 -24.96 2.63 12.24
CA TYR A 134 -23.87 2.07 11.44
C TYR A 134 -22.66 3.01 11.37
N LYS A 135 -21.51 2.57 11.89
CA LYS A 135 -20.23 3.29 11.75
C LYS A 135 -19.55 3.03 10.40
N THR A 136 -19.76 1.85 9.82
CA THR A 136 -19.17 1.44 8.54
C THR A 136 -20.15 0.58 7.77
N LEU A 137 -20.26 0.83 6.47
CA LEU A 137 -21.05 0.05 5.52
C LEU A 137 -20.11 -0.76 4.63
N SER A 138 -20.36 -2.06 4.51
CA SER A 138 -19.70 -2.90 3.51
C SER A 138 -20.55 -2.89 2.25
N LEU A 139 -19.97 -2.42 1.14
CA LEU A 139 -20.68 -2.16 -0.10
C LEU A 139 -20.25 -3.16 -1.18
N ALA A 140 -21.15 -3.42 -2.12
CA ALA A 140 -20.85 -4.20 -3.30
C ALA A 140 -19.81 -3.49 -4.19
N SER A 141 -19.06 -4.26 -4.98
CA SER A 141 -18.03 -3.74 -5.88
C SER A 141 -18.58 -2.78 -6.95
N SER A 142 -19.87 -2.92 -7.33
CA SER A 142 -20.58 -2.01 -8.24
C SER A 142 -20.70 -0.57 -7.72
N MET A 143 -20.48 -0.35 -6.42
CA MET A 143 -20.41 1.01 -5.86
C MET A 143 -19.22 1.79 -6.44
N LEU A 144 -18.12 1.11 -6.81
CA LEU A 144 -16.93 1.74 -7.38
C LEU A 144 -17.23 2.47 -8.69
N ASP A 145 -18.26 2.03 -9.43
CA ASP A 145 -18.65 2.66 -10.69
C ASP A 145 -19.46 3.94 -10.49
N LYS A 146 -19.94 4.18 -9.25
CA LYS A 146 -20.77 5.33 -8.88
C LYS A 146 -20.00 6.39 -8.08
N ILE A 147 -18.83 6.05 -7.55
CA ILE A 147 -18.02 6.96 -6.73
C ILE A 147 -16.72 7.34 -7.43
N TRP A 148 -16.11 8.46 -7.01
CA TRP A 148 -14.77 8.80 -7.44
C TRP A 148 -13.76 7.79 -6.89
N ILE A 149 -12.83 7.34 -7.74
CA ILE A 149 -11.73 6.45 -7.36
C ILE A 149 -10.38 7.06 -7.79
N PRO A 150 -9.33 6.95 -6.96
CA PRO A 150 -7.99 7.39 -7.36
C PRO A 150 -7.47 6.55 -8.53
N LYS A 151 -6.91 7.23 -9.54
CA LYS A 151 -6.28 6.59 -10.71
C LYS A 151 -4.84 6.20 -10.36
N THR A 152 -4.69 5.15 -9.56
CA THR A 152 -3.41 4.63 -9.09
C THR A 152 -2.74 3.76 -10.15
N VAL A 153 -1.45 3.99 -10.40
CA VAL A 153 -0.62 3.23 -11.35
C VAL A 153 0.69 2.79 -10.70
N PHE A 154 1.21 1.67 -11.19
CA PHE A 154 2.57 1.22 -10.91
C PHE A 154 3.46 1.68 -12.06
N TRP A 155 4.27 2.73 -11.87
CA TRP A 155 4.98 3.41 -12.96
C TRP A 155 6.00 2.52 -13.66
N ASN A 156 6.65 1.63 -12.93
CA ASN A 156 7.55 0.63 -13.46
C ASN A 156 6.87 -0.74 -13.67
N GLY A 157 5.54 -0.79 -13.63
CA GLY A 157 4.77 -1.99 -13.95
C GLY A 157 4.80 -2.25 -15.46
N GLN A 158 5.36 -3.38 -15.89
CA GLN A 158 5.29 -3.78 -17.30
C GLN A 158 3.89 -4.30 -17.64
N LYS A 159 3.31 -5.09 -16.73
CA LYS A 159 1.93 -5.56 -16.77
C LYS A 159 1.41 -5.69 -15.34
N SER A 160 0.19 -5.25 -15.08
CA SER A 160 -0.48 -5.49 -13.80
C SER A 160 -1.84 -6.12 -14.07
N TYR A 161 -2.10 -7.28 -13.48
CA TYR A 161 -3.32 -8.03 -13.67
C TYR A 161 -4.23 -7.91 -12.45
N LEU A 162 -5.48 -7.55 -12.69
CA LEU A 162 -6.55 -7.62 -11.69
C LEU A 162 -7.08 -9.06 -11.66
N HIS A 163 -6.99 -9.71 -10.49
CA HIS A 163 -7.50 -11.07 -10.32
C HIS A 163 -9.02 -11.11 -10.45
N THR A 164 -9.50 -11.82 -11.47
CA THR A 164 -10.93 -11.98 -11.76
C THR A 164 -11.22 -13.49 -11.90
N MET A 165 -11.28 -14.21 -10.78
CA MET A 165 -11.44 -15.68 -10.83
C MET A 165 -12.91 -16.13 -10.91
N THR A 166 -13.83 -15.36 -10.31
CA THR A 166 -15.29 -15.59 -10.42
C THR A 166 -16.07 -14.27 -10.37
N THR A 167 -15.67 -13.37 -9.47
CA THR A 167 -16.00 -11.93 -9.49
C THR A 167 -14.72 -11.13 -9.24
N PRO A 168 -14.63 -9.85 -9.64
CA PRO A 168 -13.49 -9.03 -9.30
C PRO A 168 -13.35 -9.00 -7.78
N ASN A 169 -12.22 -9.49 -7.24
CA ASN A 169 -11.95 -9.57 -5.80
C ASN A 169 -11.72 -8.17 -5.20
N ARG A 170 -12.81 -7.39 -5.13
CA ARG A 170 -12.85 -5.99 -4.74
C ARG A 170 -13.76 -5.83 -3.54
N LEU A 171 -13.22 -5.27 -2.48
CA LEU A 171 -13.98 -4.91 -1.28
C LEU A 171 -14.02 -3.39 -1.15
N VAL A 172 -15.20 -2.86 -0.85
CA VAL A 172 -15.40 -1.43 -0.56
C VAL A 172 -16.07 -1.29 0.80
N ARG A 173 -15.49 -0.46 1.65
CA ARG A 173 -16.11 -0.06 2.92
C ARG A 173 -16.19 1.45 3.00
N LEU A 174 -17.37 1.96 3.30
CA LEU A 174 -17.62 3.38 3.54
C LEU A 174 -17.85 3.61 5.03
N SER A 175 -17.05 4.46 5.64
CA SER A 175 -17.20 4.88 7.04
C SER A 175 -18.08 6.12 7.13
N SER A 176 -18.77 6.29 8.26
CA SER A 176 -19.69 7.41 8.50
C SER A 176 -19.03 8.78 8.36
N ASP A 177 -17.72 8.87 8.59
CA ASP A 177 -16.94 10.10 8.44
C ASP A 177 -16.57 10.46 6.98
N GLY A 178 -16.98 9.63 6.01
CA GLY A 178 -16.66 9.76 4.59
C GLY A 178 -15.35 9.09 4.17
N SER A 179 -14.72 8.30 5.06
CA SER A 179 -13.54 7.51 4.70
C SER A 179 -13.92 6.25 3.93
N ILE A 180 -13.28 6.02 2.78
CA ILE A 180 -13.52 4.88 1.89
C ILE A 180 -12.28 4.01 1.92
N LEU A 181 -12.46 2.72 2.20
CA LEU A 181 -11.45 1.68 2.04
C LEU A 181 -11.79 0.86 0.80
N TYR A 182 -10.87 0.83 -0.16
CA TYR A 182 -10.90 -0.03 -1.32
C TYR A 182 -9.78 -1.06 -1.23
N SER A 183 -10.11 -2.34 -1.32
CA SER A 183 -9.14 -3.44 -1.33
C SER A 183 -9.30 -4.25 -2.61
N SER A 184 -8.20 -4.54 -3.29
CA SER A 184 -8.17 -5.36 -4.51
C SER A 184 -7.05 -6.39 -4.44
N ARG A 185 -7.29 -7.60 -4.96
CA ARG A 185 -6.23 -8.60 -5.19
C ARG A 185 -5.58 -8.36 -6.55
N LEU A 186 -4.26 -8.21 -6.60
CA LEU A 186 -3.49 -7.90 -7.80
C LEU A 186 -2.34 -8.89 -7.99
N THR A 187 -2.01 -9.20 -9.25
CA THR A 187 -0.67 -9.64 -9.66
C THR A 187 0.04 -8.45 -10.26
N ILE A 188 1.19 -8.11 -9.71
CA ILE A 188 2.00 -6.99 -10.20
C ILE A 188 3.28 -7.55 -10.78
N LYS A 189 3.53 -7.30 -12.06
CA LYS A 189 4.81 -7.57 -12.73
C LYS A 189 5.50 -6.25 -13.03
N ALA A 190 6.62 -6.01 -12.38
CA ALA A 190 7.35 -4.75 -12.47
C ALA A 190 8.79 -4.95 -12.94
N LYS A 191 9.34 -3.89 -13.54
CA LYS A 191 10.73 -3.82 -13.97
C LYS A 191 11.65 -3.63 -12.77
N CYS A 192 12.69 -4.44 -12.71
CA CYS A 192 13.74 -4.41 -11.71
C CYS A 192 15.08 -4.59 -12.43
N TYR A 193 15.84 -3.50 -12.55
CA TYR A 193 17.18 -3.55 -13.14
C TYR A 193 18.14 -4.23 -12.15
N MET A 194 18.57 -5.43 -12.49
CA MET A 194 19.40 -6.26 -11.62
C MET A 194 20.89 -5.99 -11.85
N SER A 195 21.68 -6.09 -10.79
CA SER A 195 23.14 -6.01 -10.88
C SER A 195 23.73 -7.41 -10.69
N LEU A 196 24.14 -8.03 -11.79
CA LEU A 196 24.66 -9.40 -11.82
C LEU A 196 26.18 -9.49 -11.63
N TYR A 197 26.80 -8.44 -11.09
CA TYR A 197 28.27 -8.37 -10.96
C TYR A 197 28.86 -9.50 -10.10
N ARG A 198 28.09 -10.05 -9.16
CA ARG A 198 28.51 -11.14 -8.26
C ARG A 198 27.70 -12.42 -8.46
N PHE A 199 27.07 -12.60 -9.62
CA PHE A 199 26.26 -13.79 -9.87
C PHE A 199 27.04 -15.08 -9.56
N PRO A 200 26.49 -16.06 -8.81
CA PRO A 200 25.13 -16.13 -8.26
C PRO A 200 24.98 -15.63 -6.79
N LEU A 201 26.01 -14.99 -6.22
CA LEU A 201 26.08 -14.49 -4.85
C LEU A 201 25.82 -12.98 -4.75
N ASP A 202 24.93 -12.49 -5.60
CA ASP A 202 24.50 -11.11 -5.70
C ASP A 202 23.26 -10.81 -4.85
N LYS A 203 22.92 -9.53 -4.73
CA LYS A 203 21.73 -9.04 -4.02
C LYS A 203 20.97 -8.13 -4.95
N GLN A 204 19.66 -8.33 -5.04
CA GLN A 204 18.81 -7.58 -5.95
C GLN A 204 17.88 -6.65 -5.18
N ILE A 205 17.87 -5.37 -5.58
CA ILE A 205 17.02 -4.34 -4.98
C ILE A 205 15.99 -3.92 -6.01
N CYS A 206 14.79 -4.48 -5.91
CA CYS A 206 13.69 -4.22 -6.83
C CYS A 206 12.77 -3.14 -6.31
N LYS A 207 12.69 -2.03 -7.04
CA LYS A 207 11.79 -0.91 -6.71
C LYS A 207 10.38 -1.20 -7.22
N LEU A 208 9.37 -0.79 -6.46
CA LEU A 208 8.00 -0.59 -6.94
C LEU A 208 7.63 0.88 -6.77
N ILE A 209 7.23 1.53 -7.86
CA ILE A 209 6.90 2.95 -7.87
C ILE A 209 5.39 3.10 -7.99
N ILE A 210 4.76 3.68 -6.96
CA ILE A 210 3.31 3.86 -6.90
C ILE A 210 3.00 5.34 -7.03
N GLY A 211 2.09 5.68 -7.94
CA GLY A 211 1.68 7.07 -8.11
C GLY A 211 0.31 7.23 -8.75
N SER A 212 -0.05 8.48 -9.01
CA SER A 212 -1.27 8.81 -9.74
C SER A 212 -0.94 9.01 -11.20
N TYR A 213 -1.80 8.53 -12.08
CA TYR A 213 -1.74 8.87 -13.49
C TYR A 213 -2.33 10.25 -13.81
N ALA A 214 -3.35 10.67 -13.06
CA ALA A 214 -4.21 11.80 -13.42
C ALA A 214 -4.00 13.07 -12.60
N TYR A 215 -3.29 13.01 -11.46
CA TYR A 215 -3.19 14.11 -10.51
C TYR A 215 -1.75 14.37 -10.09
N ASN A 216 -1.40 15.65 -9.95
CA ASN A 216 -0.08 16.08 -9.50
C ASN A 216 0.06 16.00 -7.97
N THR A 217 1.29 16.17 -7.47
CA THR A 217 1.60 16.13 -6.02
C THR A 217 0.96 17.25 -5.21
N SER A 218 0.56 18.35 -5.87
CA SER A 218 -0.22 19.45 -5.27
C SER A 218 -1.68 19.08 -5.04
N GLU A 219 -2.23 18.15 -5.82
CA GLU A 219 -3.63 17.74 -5.77
C GLU A 219 -3.82 16.44 -4.98
N MET A 220 -2.90 15.49 -5.15
CA MET A 220 -2.99 14.17 -4.55
C MET A 220 -1.62 13.64 -4.15
N ILE A 221 -1.55 13.04 -2.95
CA ILE A 221 -0.35 12.34 -2.49
C ILE A 221 -0.71 10.98 -1.91
N TYR A 222 0.14 10.01 -2.19
CA TYR A 222 0.10 8.70 -1.55
C TYR A 222 0.90 8.74 -0.25
N LYS A 223 0.44 8.00 0.75
CA LYS A 223 1.12 7.79 2.03
C LYS A 223 0.93 6.36 2.49
N TRP A 224 1.99 5.75 2.99
CA TRP A 224 1.87 4.48 3.71
C TRP A 224 0.99 4.60 4.96
N ARG A 225 0.16 3.59 5.22
CA ARG A 225 -0.68 3.52 6.41
C ARG A 225 0.20 3.29 7.64
N LYS A 226 0.13 4.18 8.63
CA LYS A 226 0.94 4.10 9.87
C LYS A 226 0.37 3.15 10.93
N SER A 227 -0.31 2.08 10.53
CA SER A 227 -1.10 1.27 11.47
C SER A 227 -0.25 0.45 12.44
N ASP A 228 1.03 0.26 12.13
CA ASP A 228 1.90 -0.74 12.74
C ASP A 228 3.40 -0.46 12.44
N GLU A 229 4.31 -1.28 13.01
CA GLU A 229 5.76 -1.22 12.76
C GLU A 229 6.10 -1.35 11.26
N THR A 230 5.28 -2.11 10.52
CA THR A 230 5.52 -2.37 9.09
C THR A 230 5.15 -1.19 8.18
N ARG A 231 4.48 -0.17 8.73
CA ARG A 231 3.95 0.97 7.99
C ARG A 231 3.05 0.51 6.83
N GLY A 232 2.26 -0.54 7.05
CA GLY A 232 1.29 -1.05 6.07
C GLY A 232 1.88 -1.86 4.92
N VAL A 233 3.08 -2.44 5.09
CA VAL A 233 3.63 -3.42 4.15
C VAL A 233 3.88 -4.73 4.88
N GLU A 234 3.06 -5.71 4.55
CA GLU A 234 3.08 -7.01 5.19
C GLU A 234 3.34 -8.11 4.16
N PHE A 235 3.96 -9.18 4.65
CA PHE A 235 4.38 -10.34 3.88
C PHE A 235 3.85 -11.61 4.54
N ASP A 236 3.29 -12.50 3.72
CA ASP A 236 2.92 -13.86 4.14
C ASP A 236 4.18 -14.75 4.20
N LEU A 237 4.80 -14.78 5.37
CA LEU A 237 6.09 -15.43 5.58
C LEU A 237 6.10 -16.94 5.30
N ILE A 238 4.94 -17.60 5.32
CA ILE A 238 4.86 -19.04 5.07
C ILE A 238 5.01 -19.30 3.57
N ALA A 239 4.27 -18.57 2.75
CA ALA A 239 4.30 -18.70 1.31
C ALA A 239 5.59 -18.15 0.66
N LEU A 240 6.34 -17.31 1.38
CA LEU A 240 7.59 -16.73 0.88
C LEU A 240 8.80 -17.65 1.03
N LYS A 241 8.68 -18.77 1.73
CA LYS A 241 9.72 -19.81 1.80
C LYS A 241 9.83 -20.63 0.51
N GLU A 242 8.94 -20.42 -0.46
CA GLU A 242 8.79 -21.27 -1.64
C GLU A 242 9.48 -20.71 -2.90
N LEU A 243 10.29 -19.65 -2.79
CA LEU A 243 11.04 -19.16 -3.95
C LEU A 243 12.22 -20.10 -4.25
N PRO A 244 12.32 -20.65 -5.49
CA PRO A 244 13.32 -21.67 -5.80
C PRO A 244 14.74 -21.11 -6.01
N GLN A 245 14.87 -19.84 -6.40
CA GLN A 245 16.16 -19.23 -6.81
C GLN A 245 16.59 -18.04 -5.95
N PHE A 246 15.65 -17.33 -5.35
CA PHE A 246 15.91 -16.12 -4.57
C PHE A 246 15.33 -16.26 -3.17
N GLU A 247 15.98 -15.67 -2.19
CA GLU A 247 15.41 -15.50 -0.85
C GLU A 247 14.99 -14.04 -0.68
N LEU A 248 13.79 -13.81 -0.15
CA LEU A 248 13.40 -12.46 0.24
C LEU A 248 14.09 -12.10 1.58
N THR A 249 14.96 -11.08 1.59
CA THR A 249 15.72 -10.69 2.78
C THR A 249 15.10 -9.49 3.53
N GLY A 250 14.30 -8.66 2.84
CA GLY A 250 13.50 -7.64 3.49
C GLY A 250 12.93 -6.58 2.55
N PHE A 251 12.52 -5.46 3.14
CA PHE A 251 12.05 -4.31 2.38
C PHE A 251 12.42 -2.99 3.05
N LYS A 252 12.47 -1.93 2.24
CA LYS A 252 12.66 -0.54 2.66
C LYS A 252 11.59 0.32 2.02
N LEU A 253 10.98 1.21 2.81
CA LEU A 253 10.08 2.22 2.25
C LEU A 253 10.91 3.43 1.84
N PHE A 254 10.74 3.86 0.60
CA PHE A 254 11.41 5.02 0.04
C PHE A 254 10.35 6.07 -0.28
N ASN A 255 10.62 7.33 0.08
CA ASN A 255 9.63 8.42 -0.04
C ASN A 255 8.28 8.10 0.65
N ASN A 256 7.20 8.75 0.21
CA ASN A 256 5.87 8.58 0.80
C ASN A 256 5.10 7.36 0.25
N SER A 257 5.54 6.74 -0.86
CA SER A 257 4.76 5.74 -1.60
C SER A 257 5.56 4.62 -2.26
N ASP A 258 6.88 4.75 -2.39
CA ASP A 258 7.68 3.75 -3.09
C ASP A 258 8.16 2.69 -2.09
N ILE A 259 8.37 1.48 -2.59
CA ILE A 259 8.96 0.38 -1.82
C ILE A 259 10.14 -0.21 -2.58
N LEU A 260 11.19 -0.53 -1.86
CA LEU A 260 12.34 -1.30 -2.31
C LEU A 260 12.22 -2.69 -1.68
N VAL A 261 12.05 -3.71 -2.51
CA VAL A 261 12.04 -5.12 -2.14
C VAL A 261 13.45 -5.64 -2.31
N ILE A 262 13.98 -6.30 -1.28
CA ILE A 262 15.37 -6.77 -1.25
C ILE A 262 15.34 -8.29 -1.29
N PHE A 263 15.87 -8.83 -2.37
CA PHE A 263 16.21 -10.23 -2.51
C PHE A 263 17.69 -10.37 -2.15
#